data_AF-X1G2D7-F1
#
_entry.id   AF-X1G2D7-F1
#
_cell.length_a   1.000
_cell.length_b   1.000
_cell.length_c   1.000
_cell.angle_alpha   90.00
_cell.angle_beta   90.00
_cell.angle_gamma   90.00
#
_symmetry.space_group_name_H-M   'P 1'
#
loop_
_entity.id
_entity.type
_entity.pdbx_description
1 polymer ?
#
loop_
_entity_poly.entity_id
_entity_poly.type
_entity_poly.pdbx_seq_one_letter_code
_entity_poly.pdbx_strand_id
1 'polypeptide(L)'
;EISFTGSHNLENILSAIAIASLYRLEREAVREALLEFKGQALIVLSPGIPLDIPLLRQAEKLHIPIMGELELASRFLPDRSLIAITGTNGKTTTAILTEKILKKAYKDVQIAGNIGIPLSEVVRRPGKIIVTEVSSFQLET
;
A
#
# COMPACT_ATOMS: atom_id res chain seq x y z
N GLU A 1 2.28 -23.94 -21.69
CA GLU A 1 2.85 -23.93 -20.33
C GLU A 1 2.40 -22.68 -19.62
N ILE A 2 1.89 -22.82 -18.40
CA ILE A 2 1.51 -21.68 -17.58
C ILE A 2 2.74 -21.33 -16.73
N SER A 3 3.21 -20.08 -16.74
CA SER A 3 4.51 -19.70 -16.15
C SER A 3 4.49 -19.50 -14.63
N PHE A 4 3.55 -20.10 -13.90
CA PHE A 4 3.50 -19.97 -12.44
C PHE A 4 4.31 -21.08 -11.78
N THR A 5 5.43 -20.71 -11.18
CA THR A 5 6.29 -21.62 -10.42
C THR A 5 5.90 -21.59 -8.93
N GLY A 6 5.96 -22.75 -8.25
CA GLY A 6 5.65 -22.89 -6.82
C GLY A 6 4.32 -23.61 -6.54
N SER A 7 4.30 -24.46 -5.50
CA SER A 7 3.15 -25.31 -5.14
C SER A 7 1.88 -24.51 -4.81
N HIS A 8 2.02 -23.39 -4.09
CA HIS A 8 0.89 -22.52 -3.74
C HIS A 8 0.23 -21.85 -4.95
N ASN A 9 1.00 -21.55 -5.99
CA ASN A 9 0.43 -20.98 -7.22
C ASN A 9 -0.44 -21.99 -7.94
N LEU A 10 -0.03 -23.27 -7.95
CA LEU A 10 -0.85 -24.35 -8.52
C LEU A 10 -2.17 -24.50 -7.74
N GLU A 11 -2.12 -24.48 -6.40
CA GLU A 11 -3.31 -24.53 -5.53
C GLU A 11 -4.28 -23.37 -5.82
N ASN A 12 -3.76 -22.15 -5.98
CA ASN A 12 -4.56 -20.97 -6.32
C ASN A 12 -5.20 -21.10 -7.72
N ILE A 13 -4.44 -21.57 -8.71
CA ILE A 13 -4.93 -21.78 -10.08
C ILE A 13 -6.03 -22.85 -10.08
N LEU A 14 -5.80 -23.99 -9.41
CA LEU A 14 -6.79 -25.06 -9.31
C LEU A 14 -8.06 -24.58 -8.61
N SER A 15 -7.93 -23.77 -7.55
CA SER A 15 -9.07 -23.16 -6.87
C SER A 15 -9.85 -22.22 -7.80
N ALA A 16 -9.16 -21.38 -8.57
CA ALA A 16 -9.79 -20.50 -9.56
C ALA A 16 -10.49 -21.28 -10.67
N ILE A 17 -9.87 -22.34 -11.18
CA ILE A 17 -10.47 -23.25 -12.19
C ILE A 17 -11.71 -23.96 -11.62
N ALA A 18 -11.66 -24.41 -10.37
CA ALA A 18 -12.80 -25.04 -9.72
C ALA A 18 -14.00 -24.09 -9.64
N ILE A 19 -13.77 -22.82 -9.27
CA ILE A 19 -14.82 -21.78 -9.29
C ILE A 19 -15.34 -21.55 -10.71
N ALA A 20 -14.46 -21.38 -11.71
CA ALA A 20 -14.85 -21.19 -13.10
C ALA A 20 -15.72 -22.34 -13.65
N SER A 21 -15.40 -23.58 -13.24
CA SER A 21 -16.16 -24.78 -13.58
C SER A 21 -17.58 -24.77 -12.99
N LEU A 22 -17.75 -24.32 -11.73
CA LEU A 22 -19.06 -24.16 -11.10
C LEU A 22 -19.96 -23.17 -11.87
N TYR A 23 -19.36 -22.13 -12.44
CA TYR A 23 -20.06 -21.16 -13.30
C TYR A 23 -20.18 -21.61 -14.77
N ARG A 24 -19.70 -22.80 -15.12
CA ARG A 24 -19.73 -23.37 -16.48
C ARG A 24 -19.07 -22.47 -17.54
N LEU A 25 -17.99 -21.79 -17.16
CA LEU A 25 -17.22 -20.97 -18.11
C LEU A 25 -16.54 -21.83 -19.17
N GLU A 26 -16.39 -21.28 -20.38
CA GLU A 26 -15.69 -21.97 -21.46
C GLU A 26 -14.21 -22.16 -21.14
N ARG A 27 -13.67 -23.32 -21.54
CA ARG A 27 -12.26 -23.67 -21.27
C ARG A 27 -11.28 -22.69 -21.89
N GLU A 28 -11.62 -22.09 -23.04
CA GLU A 28 -10.74 -21.12 -23.68
C GLU A 28 -10.64 -19.84 -22.87
N ALA A 29 -11.76 -19.32 -22.34
CA ALA A 29 -11.76 -18.14 -21.48
C ALA A 29 -10.93 -18.34 -20.20
N VAL A 30 -11.03 -19.52 -19.58
CA VAL A 30 -10.20 -19.88 -18.42
C VAL A 30 -8.72 -19.92 -18.80
N ARG A 31 -8.39 -20.49 -19.96
CA ARG A 31 -7.02 -20.61 -20.45
C ARG A 31 -6.41 -19.24 -20.77
N GLU A 32 -7.15 -18.38 -21.47
CA GLU A 32 -6.73 -17.01 -21.79
C GLU A 32 -6.43 -16.23 -20.50
N ALA A 33 -7.34 -16.25 -19.52
CA ALA A 33 -7.13 -15.57 -18.24
C ALA A 33 -5.86 -16.03 -17.51
N LEU A 34 -5.57 -17.33 -17.52
CA LEU A 34 -4.36 -17.89 -16.90
C LEU A 34 -3.08 -17.52 -17.66
N LEU A 35 -3.14 -17.38 -18.98
CA LEU A 35 -2.00 -16.97 -19.81
C LEU A 35 -1.74 -15.46 -19.73
N GLU A 36 -2.79 -14.66 -19.54
CA GLU A 36 -2.69 -13.20 -19.43
C GLU A 36 -2.28 -12.71 -18.03
N PHE A 37 -2.49 -13.52 -16.99
CA PHE A 37 -2.19 -13.10 -15.62
C PHE A 37 -0.66 -13.01 -15.39
N LYS A 38 -0.15 -11.78 -15.19
CA LYS A 38 1.30 -11.51 -15.07
C LYS A 38 1.82 -11.46 -13.63
N GLY A 39 0.97 -11.77 -12.64
CA GLY A 39 1.32 -11.61 -11.22
C GLY A 39 1.35 -10.15 -10.76
N GLN A 40 2.01 -9.89 -9.64
CA GLN A 40 2.07 -8.55 -9.02
C GLN A 40 3.23 -7.71 -9.59
N ALA A 41 2.94 -6.46 -9.97
CA ALA A 41 3.96 -5.49 -10.40
C ALA A 41 4.50 -4.63 -9.24
N LEU A 42 3.81 -4.59 -8.11
CA LEU A 42 4.15 -3.84 -6.90
C LEU A 42 3.44 -4.50 -5.71
N ILE A 43 4.12 -4.58 -4.58
CA ILE A 43 3.53 -4.97 -3.29
C ILE A 43 3.51 -3.74 -2.38
N VAL A 44 2.33 -3.40 -1.88
CA VAL A 44 2.14 -2.33 -0.90
C VAL A 44 1.84 -2.97 0.44
N LEU A 45 2.73 -2.77 1.41
CA LEU A 45 2.62 -3.39 2.73
C LEU A 45 1.77 -2.55 3.67
N SER A 46 0.85 -3.23 4.35
CA SER A 46 0.23 -2.68 5.54
C SER A 46 1.25 -2.66 6.69
N PRO A 47 1.19 -1.64 7.57
CA PRO A 47 2.06 -1.57 8.73
C PRO A 47 1.89 -2.80 9.62
N GLY A 48 3.01 -3.36 10.11
CA GLY A 48 3.02 -4.50 11.02
C GLY A 48 2.98 -5.88 10.34
N ILE A 49 2.91 -5.96 9.00
CA ILE A 49 3.21 -7.20 8.29
C ILE A 49 4.70 -7.51 8.42
N PRO A 50 5.09 -8.71 8.90
CA PRO A 50 6.50 -9.07 8.97
C PRO A 50 7.16 -9.04 7.59
N LEU A 51 8.33 -8.39 7.50
CA LEU A 51 9.08 -8.25 6.24
C LEU A 51 9.70 -9.57 5.78
N ASP A 52 9.79 -10.57 6.66
CA ASP A 52 10.51 -11.82 6.41
C ASP A 52 9.61 -12.96 5.93
N ILE A 53 8.32 -12.71 5.63
CA ILE A 53 7.39 -13.74 5.15
C ILE A 53 7.83 -14.31 3.78
N PRO A 54 7.53 -15.60 3.50
CA PRO A 54 7.96 -16.26 2.26
C PRO A 54 7.57 -15.52 0.97
N LEU A 55 6.40 -14.88 0.96
CA LEU A 55 5.90 -14.09 -0.18
C LEU A 55 6.84 -12.94 -0.53
N LEU A 56 7.33 -12.18 0.46
CA LEU A 56 8.19 -11.02 0.22
C LEU A 56 9.58 -11.44 -0.24
N ARG A 57 10.13 -12.53 0.33
CA ARG A 57 11.38 -13.13 -0.16
C ARG A 57 11.28 -13.60 -1.61
N GLN A 58 10.11 -14.10 -2.02
CA GLN A 58 9.89 -14.48 -3.42
C GLN A 58 9.78 -13.25 -4.32
N ALA A 59 9.07 -12.21 -3.87
CA ALA A 59 8.93 -10.95 -4.59
C ALA A 59 10.30 -10.28 -4.81
N GLU A 60 11.16 -10.26 -3.79
CA GLU A 60 12.55 -9.76 -3.88
C GLU A 60 13.36 -10.52 -4.95
N LYS A 61 13.31 -11.86 -4.96
CA LYS A 61 13.98 -12.68 -5.99
C LYS A 61 13.51 -12.37 -7.41
N LEU A 62 12.23 -12.00 -7.53
CA LEU A 62 11.60 -11.61 -8.79
C LEU A 62 11.76 -10.11 -9.11
N HIS A 63 12.49 -9.36 -8.28
CA HIS A 63 12.68 -7.91 -8.40
C HIS A 63 11.36 -7.12 -8.45
N ILE A 64 10.33 -7.64 -7.78
CA ILE A 64 9.06 -6.94 -7.61
C ILE A 64 9.26 -5.90 -6.50
N PRO A 65 8.98 -4.61 -6.74
CA PRO A 65 9.12 -3.57 -5.73
C PRO A 65 8.14 -3.80 -4.57
N ILE A 66 8.64 -3.55 -3.35
CA ILE A 66 7.89 -3.64 -2.10
C ILE A 66 8.03 -2.29 -1.41
N MET A 67 6.92 -1.70 -0.96
CA MET A 67 6.94 -0.44 -0.20
C MET A 67 5.73 -0.29 0.71
N GLY A 68 5.80 0.60 1.68
CA GLY A 68 4.67 1.00 2.51
C GLY A 68 3.67 1.92 1.81
N GLU A 69 2.49 2.05 2.42
CA GLU A 69 1.45 2.99 1.98
C GLU A 69 1.92 4.46 2.01
N LEU A 70 2.71 4.85 3.03
CA LEU A 70 3.23 6.21 3.14
C LEU A 70 4.22 6.55 2.03
N GLU A 71 5.14 5.63 1.72
CA GLU A 71 6.08 5.82 0.63
C GLU A 71 5.33 5.97 -0.70
N LEU A 72 4.40 5.04 -0.98
CA LEU A 72 3.61 5.10 -2.20
C LEU A 72 2.85 6.43 -2.30
N ALA A 73 2.14 6.83 -1.25
CA ALA A 73 1.36 8.06 -1.24
C ALA A 73 2.23 9.31 -1.41
N SER A 74 3.41 9.36 -0.79
CA SER A 74 4.33 10.50 -0.88
C SER A 74 4.78 10.80 -2.32
N ARG A 75 4.91 9.76 -3.17
CA ARG A 75 5.29 9.90 -4.58
C ARG A 75 4.24 10.65 -5.42
N PHE A 76 2.99 10.71 -4.96
CA PHE A 76 1.91 11.46 -5.62
C PHE A 76 1.69 12.85 -5.02
N LEU A 77 2.56 13.28 -4.09
CA LEU A 77 2.45 14.57 -3.40
C LEU A 77 3.67 15.49 -3.63
N PRO A 78 4.27 15.56 -4.84
CA PRO A 78 5.53 16.28 -5.06
C PRO A 78 5.43 17.79 -4.78
N ASP A 79 4.25 18.38 -5.01
CA ASP A 79 4.01 19.82 -4.86
C ASP A 79 3.43 20.21 -3.49
N ARG A 80 3.41 19.28 -2.53
CA ARG A 80 2.85 19.50 -1.19
C ARG A 80 3.94 19.47 -0.13
N SER A 81 3.77 20.27 0.91
CA SER A 81 4.62 20.25 2.09
C SER A 81 4.16 19.14 3.03
N LEU A 82 4.92 18.04 3.07
CA LEU A 82 4.70 16.93 3.98
C LEU A 82 5.52 17.13 5.27
N ILE A 83 4.83 17.24 6.41
CA ILE A 83 5.44 17.41 7.74
C ILE A 83 5.26 16.11 8.51
N ALA A 84 6.28 15.25 8.51
CA ALA A 84 6.24 13.97 9.20
C ALA A 84 6.59 14.11 10.70
N ILE A 85 5.75 13.56 11.57
CA ILE A 85 5.94 13.57 13.03
C ILE A 85 5.97 12.13 13.53
N THR A 86 7.12 11.71 14.06
CA THR A 86 7.36 10.39 14.64
C THR A 86 7.89 10.49 16.06
N GLY A 87 8.09 9.36 16.73
CA GLY A 87 8.60 9.27 18.10
C GLY A 87 7.88 8.22 18.93
N THR A 88 8.41 7.87 20.10
CA THR A 88 7.78 6.88 20.98
C THR A 88 6.50 7.44 21.60
N ASN A 89 6.54 8.67 22.11
CA ASN A 89 5.44 9.31 22.82
C ASN A 89 5.14 10.70 22.27
N GLY A 90 3.90 11.18 22.44
CA GLY A 90 3.50 12.54 22.10
C GLY A 90 3.30 12.84 20.60
N LYS A 91 3.45 11.84 19.71
CA LYS A 91 3.23 11.96 18.26
C LYS A 91 1.88 12.61 17.93
N THR A 92 0.80 12.02 18.42
CA THR A 92 -0.58 12.45 18.19
C THR A 92 -0.82 13.87 18.69
N THR A 93 -0.42 14.16 19.93
CA THR A 93 -0.54 15.51 20.49
C THR A 93 0.24 16.52 19.67
N THR A 94 1.47 16.19 19.26
CA THR A 94 2.34 17.06 18.47
C THR A 94 1.78 17.30 17.07
N ALA A 95 1.25 16.27 16.41
CA ALA A 95 0.62 16.38 15.08
C ALA A 95 -0.63 17.26 15.13
N ILE A 96 -1.51 17.03 16.11
CA ILE A 96 -2.74 17.83 16.27
C ILE A 96 -2.41 19.29 16.62
N LEU A 97 -1.45 19.54 17.52
CA LEU A 97 -1.05 20.90 17.88
C LEU A 97 -0.40 21.63 16.69
N THR A 98 0.47 20.94 15.94
CA THR A 98 1.11 21.47 14.74
C THR A 98 0.07 21.88 13.70
N GLU A 99 -0.91 21.01 13.44
CA GLU A 99 -2.02 21.32 12.54
C GLU A 99 -2.82 22.54 13.01
N LYS A 100 -3.18 22.61 14.29
CA LYS A 100 -3.95 23.73 14.86
C LYS A 100 -3.22 25.07 14.76
N ILE A 101 -1.91 25.07 14.97
CA ILE A 101 -1.05 26.25 14.85
C ILE A 101 -0.97 26.68 13.38
N LEU A 102 -0.68 25.76 12.47
CA LEU A 102 -0.56 26.06 11.04
C LEU A 102 -1.87 26.57 10.45
N LYS A 103 -3.02 26.05 10.89
CA LYS A 103 -4.34 26.55 10.48
C LYS A 103 -4.61 28.01 10.85
N LYS A 104 -3.82 28.63 11.74
CA LYS A 104 -3.88 30.08 12.01
C LYS A 104 -3.26 30.92 10.90
N ALA A 105 -2.31 30.37 10.15
CA ALA A 105 -1.60 31.05 9.08
C ALA A 105 -2.00 30.57 7.67
N TYR A 106 -2.46 29.33 7.53
CA TYR A 106 -2.74 28.69 6.24
C TYR A 106 -4.15 28.08 6.24
N LYS A 107 -4.88 28.26 5.13
CA LYS A 107 -6.26 27.72 4.99
C LYS A 107 -6.29 26.22 4.67
N ASP A 108 -5.22 25.70 4.05
CA ASP A 108 -5.20 24.38 3.42
C ASP A 108 -4.22 23.41 4.11
N VAL A 109 -4.42 23.22 5.42
CA VAL A 109 -3.66 22.28 6.27
C VAL A 109 -4.50 21.05 6.58
N GLN A 110 -3.93 19.87 6.37
CA GLN A 110 -4.58 18.58 6.62
C GLN A 110 -3.76 17.74 7.60
N ILE A 111 -4.42 16.85 8.32
CA ILE A 111 -3.78 15.83 9.16
C ILE A 111 -4.01 14.45 8.56
N ALA A 112 -2.98 13.62 8.53
CA ALA A 112 -3.02 12.29 7.91
C ALA A 112 -1.98 11.32 8.49
N GLY A 113 -1.96 10.10 7.96
CA GLY A 113 -0.99 9.06 8.30
C GLY A 113 -1.56 8.09 9.33
N ASN A 114 -0.85 7.90 10.44
CA ASN A 114 -1.25 6.99 11.53
C ASN A 114 -2.55 7.43 12.25
N ILE A 115 -2.92 8.72 12.14
CA ILE A 115 -4.17 9.26 12.68
C ILE A 115 -4.93 10.04 11.60
N GLY A 116 -6.23 10.21 11.82
CA GLY A 116 -7.10 10.91 10.87
C GLY A 116 -7.38 10.01 9.66
N ILE A 117 -6.93 10.43 8.48
CA ILE A 117 -7.10 9.67 7.23
C ILE A 117 -5.76 9.11 6.73
N PRO A 118 -5.75 7.99 6.01
CA PRO A 118 -4.56 7.47 5.35
C PRO A 118 -3.94 8.51 4.41
N LEU A 119 -2.61 8.51 4.26
CA LEU A 119 -1.92 9.48 3.39
C LEU A 119 -2.31 9.31 1.92
N SER A 120 -2.54 8.07 1.49
CA SER A 120 -3.06 7.70 0.17
C SER A 120 -4.42 8.33 -0.15
N GLU A 121 -5.26 8.57 0.86
CA GLU A 121 -6.53 9.27 0.67
C GLU A 121 -6.33 10.77 0.45
N VAL A 122 -5.30 11.35 1.08
CA VAL A 122 -4.96 12.78 0.93
C VAL A 122 -4.56 13.13 -0.50
N VAL A 123 -3.99 12.18 -1.24
CA VAL A 123 -3.57 12.36 -2.64
C VAL A 123 -4.71 12.96 -3.50
N ARG A 124 -5.97 12.55 -3.25
CA ARG A 124 -7.14 13.02 -4.01
C ARG A 124 -7.79 14.28 -3.46
N ARG A 125 -7.35 14.76 -2.30
CA ARG A 125 -7.95 15.92 -1.61
C ARG A 125 -7.16 17.19 -1.90
N PRO A 126 -7.79 18.37 -1.95
CA PRO A 126 -7.06 19.63 -2.02
C PRO A 126 -6.31 19.88 -0.69
N GLY A 127 -5.14 20.51 -0.76
CA GLY A 127 -4.29 20.76 0.40
C GLY A 127 -2.87 21.08 -0.01
N LYS A 128 -2.23 22.07 0.62
CA LYS A 128 -0.80 22.37 0.37
C LYS A 128 0.11 21.84 1.47
N ILE A 129 -0.39 21.78 2.70
CA ILE A 129 0.38 21.37 3.86
C ILE A 129 -0.30 20.16 4.49
N ILE A 130 0.47 19.09 4.70
CA ILE A 130 -0.02 17.84 5.27
C ILE A 130 0.85 17.54 6.49
N VAL A 131 0.24 17.56 7.66
CA VAL A 131 0.84 17.10 8.90
C VAL A 131 0.58 15.60 9.00
N THR A 132 1.63 14.81 8.93
CA THR A 132 1.54 13.36 8.89
C THR A 132 2.10 12.76 10.17
N GLU A 133 1.25 12.13 10.98
CA GLU A 133 1.74 11.28 12.05
C GLU A 133 2.28 9.99 11.46
N VAL A 134 3.48 9.58 11.86
CA VAL A 134 4.14 8.37 11.34
C VAL A 134 4.50 7.45 12.51
N SER A 135 4.08 6.18 12.41
CA SER A 135 4.52 5.12 13.34
C SER A 135 5.86 4.51 12.91
N SER A 136 6.57 3.84 13.83
CA SER A 136 7.82 3.13 13.49
C SER A 136 7.60 2.04 12.45
N PHE A 137 6.51 1.27 12.57
CA PHE A 137 6.15 0.23 11.62
C PHE A 137 5.93 0.76 10.19
N GLN A 138 5.45 1.99 10.06
CA GLN A 138 5.27 2.65 8.77
C GLN A 138 6.56 3.21 8.16
N LEU A 139 7.62 3.40 8.97
CA LEU A 139 8.94 3.82 8.49
C LEU A 139 9.82 2.64 8.06
N GLU A 140 9.51 1.44 8.54
CA GLU A 140 10.24 0.21 8.23
C GLU A 140 9.81 -0.42 6.89
N THR A 141 8.66 0.00 6.36
CA THR A 141 8.07 -0.50 5.10
C THR A 141 8.15 0.53 3.99
#